data_AF-A0A0R2KM78-F1
#
_entry.id   AF-A0A0R2KM78-F1
#
_cell.length_a   1.000
_cell.length_b   1.000
_cell.length_c   1.000
_cell.angle_alpha   90.00
_cell.angle_beta   90.00
_cell.angle_gamma   90.00
#
_symmetry.space_group_name_H-M   'P 1'
#
loop_
_entity.id
_entity.type
_entity.pdbx_description
1 polymer ?
#
loop_
_entity_poly.entity_id
_entity_poly.type
_entity_poly.pdbx_seq_one_letter_code
_entity_poly.pdbx_strand_id
1 'polypeptide(L)'
;MAEELLTKSKIADVLGTNAMRVTRFAERNKINAVKKEGKRELFKLTQFNALKKELEAPEAKQEAQGHGFSKDDYILTLKKQLEDQKAQYEQIIESKEETISSLKETIATSQKSYDDMKDQLAVKDNQITALTKLTNNAQTLNLVDKDPKRIQAAHGDAETKPEQSSSSEKVNNYSTKKPSKKRWWQFGR
;
A
#
# COMPACT_ATOMS: atom_id res chain seq x y z
N MET A 1 66.89 -39.98 31.00
CA MET A 1 66.26 -38.99 30.08
C MET A 1 65.41 -38.07 30.94
N ALA A 2 65.66 -36.76 30.90
CA ALA A 2 64.90 -35.81 31.71
C ALA A 2 63.42 -35.85 31.28
N GLU A 3 62.51 -36.09 32.22
CA GLU A 3 61.08 -36.01 31.93
C GLU A 3 60.73 -34.54 31.66
N GLU A 4 60.62 -34.19 30.38
CA GLU A 4 60.29 -32.83 29.99
C GLU A 4 58.84 -32.51 30.39
N LEU A 5 58.71 -31.62 31.38
CA LEU A 5 57.44 -31.14 31.89
C LEU A 5 56.98 -29.97 31.02
N LEU A 6 55.83 -30.13 30.37
CA LEU A 6 55.33 -29.21 29.35
C LEU A 6 53.98 -28.61 29.76
N THR A 7 53.72 -27.37 29.35
CA THR A 7 52.38 -26.78 29.45
C THR A 7 51.45 -27.39 28.40
N LYS A 8 50.13 -27.31 28.63
CA LYS A 8 49.12 -27.78 27.66
C LYS A 8 49.32 -27.19 26.25
N SER A 9 49.78 -25.94 26.16
CA SER A 9 50.12 -25.30 24.89
C SER A 9 51.30 -25.96 24.18
N LYS A 10 52.43 -26.17 24.87
CA LYS A 10 53.60 -26.84 24.30
C LYS A 10 53.30 -28.29 23.91
N ILE A 11 52.46 -28.98 24.68
CA ILE A 11 51.99 -30.33 24.33
C ILE A 11 51.17 -30.29 23.04
N ALA A 12 50.34 -29.26 22.86
CA ALA A 12 49.58 -29.07 21.63
C ALA A 12 50.49 -28.84 20.42
N ASP A 13 51.54 -28.03 20.58
CA ASP A 13 52.54 -27.78 19.55
C ASP A 13 53.27 -29.08 19.16
N VAL A 14 53.69 -29.88 20.14
CA VAL A 14 54.38 -31.16 19.92
C VAL A 14 53.48 -32.21 19.26
N LEU A 15 52.19 -32.23 19.60
CA LEU A 15 51.21 -33.16 19.03
C LEU A 15 50.58 -32.63 17.73
N GLY A 16 50.96 -31.44 17.25
CA GLY A 16 50.39 -30.83 16.06
C GLY A 16 48.89 -30.56 16.16
N THR A 17 48.40 -30.20 17.35
CA THR A 17 46.96 -30.02 17.64
C THR A 17 46.66 -28.70 18.37
N ASN A 18 45.39 -28.45 18.67
CA ASN A 18 44.94 -27.26 19.39
C ASN A 18 45.02 -27.47 20.92
N ALA A 19 45.51 -26.47 21.66
CA ALA A 19 45.57 -26.47 23.13
C ALA A 19 44.20 -26.73 23.81
N MET A 20 43.09 -26.34 23.19
CA MET A 20 41.75 -26.69 23.66
C MET A 20 41.45 -28.17 23.59
N ARG A 21 41.94 -28.88 22.56
CA ARG A 21 41.78 -30.34 22.44
C ARG A 21 42.58 -31.06 23.54
N VAL A 22 43.80 -30.60 23.79
CA VAL A 22 44.63 -31.08 24.91
C VAL A 22 43.95 -30.83 26.26
N THR A 23 43.33 -29.65 26.44
CA THR A 23 42.63 -29.30 27.68
C THR A 23 41.40 -30.17 27.92
N ARG A 24 40.54 -30.34 26.91
CA ARG A 24 39.37 -31.23 26.98
C ARG A 24 39.78 -32.68 27.22
N PHE A 25 40.88 -33.12 26.59
CA PHE A 25 41.41 -34.47 26.81
C PHE A 25 41.90 -34.67 28.25
N ALA A 26 42.60 -33.69 28.80
CA ALA A 26 43.04 -33.74 30.20
C ALA A 26 41.86 -33.77 31.17
N GLU A 27 40.80 -32.99 30.92
CA GLU A 27 39.57 -32.98 31.73
C GLU A 27 38.81 -34.31 31.62
N ARG A 28 38.58 -34.79 30.40
CA ARG A 28 37.87 -36.06 30.13
C ARG A 28 38.57 -37.25 30.79
N ASN A 29 39.90 -37.29 30.75
CA ASN A 29 40.70 -38.37 31.29
C ASN A 29 41.21 -38.11 32.72
N LYS A 30 40.77 -37.01 33.36
CA LYS A 30 41.16 -36.61 34.72
C LYS A 30 42.69 -36.61 34.93
N ILE A 31 43.43 -36.08 33.96
CA ILE A 31 44.89 -36.00 34.00
C ILE A 31 45.29 -34.85 34.92
N ASN A 32 45.96 -35.18 36.01
CA ASN A 32 46.47 -34.20 36.97
C ASN A 32 47.85 -33.67 36.55
N ALA A 33 48.08 -32.38 36.84
CA ALA A 33 49.37 -31.74 36.64
C ALA A 33 50.42 -32.38 37.55
N VAL A 34 51.61 -32.63 37.00
CA VAL A 34 52.74 -33.21 37.73
C VAL A 34 53.46 -32.15 38.57
N LYS A 35 53.46 -30.89 38.09
CA LYS A 35 54.03 -29.75 38.81
C LYS A 35 53.22 -28.49 38.51
N LYS A 36 53.12 -27.59 39.49
CA LYS A 36 52.59 -26.25 39.29
C LYS A 36 53.70 -25.23 39.47
N GLU A 37 53.93 -24.42 38.46
CA GLU A 37 54.88 -23.30 38.49
C GLU A 37 54.07 -22.00 38.39
N GLY A 38 53.76 -21.42 39.55
CA GLY A 38 52.83 -20.29 39.65
C GLY A 38 51.43 -20.66 39.14
N LYS A 39 50.96 -19.94 38.11
CA LYS A 39 49.67 -20.21 37.45
C LYS A 39 49.75 -21.28 36.35
N ARG A 40 50.94 -21.80 36.05
CA ARG A 40 51.15 -22.77 34.96
C ARG A 40 51.14 -24.19 35.50
N GLU A 41 50.28 -25.01 34.92
CA GLU A 41 50.24 -26.44 35.18
C GLU A 41 51.12 -27.16 34.15
N LEU A 42 52.01 -28.00 34.65
CA LEU A 42 52.94 -28.77 33.85
C LEU A 42 52.58 -30.26 33.88
N PHE A 43 52.62 -30.88 32.71
CA PHE A 43 52.21 -32.26 32.48
C PHE A 43 53.34 -33.02 31.80
N LYS A 44 53.34 -34.34 31.94
CA LYS A 44 54.24 -35.21 31.17
C LYS A 44 53.63 -35.45 29.80
N LEU A 45 54.43 -35.35 28.74
CA LEU A 45 53.97 -35.65 27.38
C LEU A 45 53.40 -37.08 27.26
N THR A 46 53.94 -38.03 28.03
CA THR A 46 53.49 -39.42 28.06
C THR A 46 52.03 -39.59 28.48
N GLN A 47 51.49 -38.67 29.29
CA GLN A 47 50.07 -38.67 29.69
C GLN A 47 49.12 -38.43 28.50
N PHE A 48 49.65 -37.91 27.37
CA PHE A 48 48.90 -37.61 26.16
C PHE A 48 49.20 -38.58 25.00
N ASN A 49 49.87 -39.71 25.26
CA ASN A 49 50.10 -40.73 24.22
C ASN A 49 48.79 -41.31 23.65
N ALA A 50 47.74 -41.40 24.46
CA ALA A 50 46.42 -41.81 23.99
C ALA A 50 45.76 -40.74 23.10
N LEU A 51 45.99 -39.45 23.37
CA LEU A 51 45.58 -38.36 22.48
C LEU A 51 46.36 -38.42 21.16
N LYS A 52 47.66 -38.72 21.20
CA LYS A 52 48.46 -38.93 19.99
C LYS A 52 47.90 -40.06 19.13
N LYS A 53 47.53 -41.19 19.75
CA LYS A 53 46.86 -42.30 19.05
C LYS A 53 45.49 -41.91 18.48
N GLU A 54 44.72 -41.09 19.18
CA GLU A 54 43.43 -40.56 18.69
C GLU A 54 43.61 -39.63 17.48
N LEU A 55 44.71 -38.86 17.44
CA LEU A 55 45.06 -37.98 16.32
C LEU A 55 45.61 -38.74 15.11
N GLU A 56 46.34 -39.83 15.34
CA GLU A 56 46.90 -40.70 14.29
C GLU A 56 45.87 -41.70 13.74
N ALA A 57 44.80 -41.99 14.50
CA ALA A 57 43.70 -42.79 14.00
C ALA A 57 42.96 -42.01 12.89
N PRO A 58 42.70 -42.61 11.71
CA PRO A 58 41.85 -41.99 10.71
C PRO A 58 40.51 -41.71 11.39
N GLU A 59 40.11 -40.44 11.46
CA GLU A 59 38.84 -40.02 12.06
C GLU A 59 37.72 -40.89 11.48
N ALA A 60 37.31 -41.91 12.23
CA ALA A 60 36.13 -42.68 11.95
C ALA A 60 34.98 -41.70 12.17
N LYS A 61 34.52 -41.12 11.06
CA LYS A 61 33.26 -40.40 10.92
C LYS A 61 32.13 -41.37 11.23
N GLN A 62 31.99 -41.77 12.49
CA GLN A 62 30.84 -42.48 12.98
C GLN A 62 30.17 -41.61 14.02
N GLU A 63 28.88 -41.39 13.75
CA GLU A 63 27.88 -40.91 14.71
C GLU A 63 27.83 -39.40 14.96
N ALA A 64 27.63 -38.65 13.87
CA ALA A 64 26.67 -37.54 13.89
C ALA A 64 25.43 -37.91 13.06
N GLN A 65 24.84 -39.07 13.38
CA GLN A 65 23.51 -39.48 12.91
C GLN A 65 22.42 -38.82 13.77
N GLY A 66 22.58 -37.54 14.08
CA GLY A 66 21.64 -36.75 14.86
C GLY A 66 21.07 -35.64 14.00
N HIS A 67 19.92 -35.90 13.36
CA HIS A 67 18.94 -34.88 12.95
C HIS A 67 19.49 -33.50 12.53
N GLY A 68 20.42 -33.45 11.59
CA GLY A 68 20.89 -32.21 10.99
C GLY A 68 20.25 -32.08 9.62
N PHE A 69 19.14 -31.35 9.50
CA PHE A 69 18.85 -30.70 8.23
C PHE A 69 20.11 -29.92 7.87
N SER A 70 20.81 -30.30 6.78
CA SER A 70 22.02 -29.60 6.40
C SER A 70 21.66 -28.13 6.24
N LYS A 71 22.55 -27.20 6.63
CA LYS A 71 22.30 -25.77 6.40
C LYS A 71 21.97 -25.51 4.93
N ASP A 72 22.54 -26.31 4.04
CA ASP A 72 22.30 -26.25 2.60
C ASP A 72 20.89 -26.73 2.22
N ASP A 73 20.38 -27.79 2.87
CA ASP A 73 18.99 -28.23 2.69
C ASP A 73 18.01 -27.17 3.21
N TYR A 74 18.35 -26.50 4.32
CA TYR A 74 17.58 -25.37 4.84
C TYR A 74 17.53 -24.21 3.85
N ILE A 75 18.68 -23.86 3.29
CA ILE A 75 18.77 -22.81 2.27
C ILE A 75 17.95 -23.18 1.03
N LEU A 76 17.96 -24.45 0.60
CA LEU A 76 17.14 -24.91 -0.52
C LEU A 76 15.64 -24.80 -0.24
N THR A 77 15.20 -25.21 0.96
CA THR A 77 13.79 -25.05 1.34
C THR A 77 13.35 -23.59 1.42
N LEU A 78 14.18 -22.71 1.98
CA LEU A 78 13.88 -21.28 2.06
C LEU A 78 13.84 -20.64 0.67
N LYS A 79 14.74 -21.03 -0.25
CA LYS A 79 14.71 -20.55 -1.64
C LYS A 79 13.42 -20.96 -2.33
N LYS A 80 13.01 -22.22 -2.17
CA LYS A 80 11.75 -22.72 -2.73
C LYS A 80 10.54 -21.97 -2.16
N GLN A 81 10.50 -21.75 -0.85
CA GLN A 81 9.44 -20.95 -0.22
C GLN A 81 9.40 -19.52 -0.76
N LEU A 82 10.55 -18.92 -1.04
CA LEU A 82 10.66 -17.57 -1.58
C LEU A 82 10.20 -17.51 -3.04
N GLU A 83 10.50 -18.52 -3.84
CA GLU A 83 9.96 -18.67 -5.21
C GLU A 83 8.45 -18.87 -5.20
N ASP A 84 7.93 -19.75 -4.35
CA ASP A 84 6.50 -20.00 -4.21
C ASP A 84 5.75 -18.72 -3.77
N GLN A 85 6.32 -17.95 -2.83
CA GLN A 85 5.76 -16.66 -2.43
C GLN A 85 5.74 -15.64 -3.57
N LYS A 86 6.80 -15.56 -4.37
CA LYS A 86 6.85 -14.66 -5.52
C LYS A 86 5.77 -15.00 -6.55
N ALA A 87 5.63 -16.28 -6.87
CA ALA A 87 4.61 -16.75 -7.81
C ALA A 87 3.19 -16.43 -7.30
N GLN A 88 2.93 -16.59 -6.00
CA GLN A 88 1.65 -16.20 -5.41
C GLN A 88 1.40 -14.69 -5.51
N TYR A 89 2.41 -13.86 -5.28
CA TYR A 89 2.26 -12.41 -5.41
C TYR A 89 2.03 -11.97 -6.86
N GLU A 90 2.73 -12.56 -7.83
CA GLU A 90 2.49 -12.30 -9.26
C GLU A 90 1.05 -12.64 -9.66
N GLN A 91 0.55 -13.80 -9.28
CA GLN A 91 -0.85 -14.19 -9.57
C GLN A 91 -1.87 -13.22 -8.91
N ILE A 92 -1.61 -12.75 -7.69
CA ILE A 92 -2.44 -11.76 -7.02
C ILE A 92 -2.38 -10.40 -7.76
N ILE A 93 -1.21 -10.01 -8.26
CA ILE A 93 -1.05 -8.78 -9.03
C ILE A 93 -1.85 -8.88 -10.33
N GLU A 94 -1.69 -9.96 -11.10
CA GLU A 94 -2.41 -10.18 -12.36
C GLU A 94 -3.94 -10.12 -12.15
N SER A 95 -4.47 -10.86 -11.18
CA SER A 95 -5.91 -10.82 -10.88
C SER A 95 -6.40 -9.42 -10.45
N LYS A 96 -5.58 -8.66 -9.73
CA LYS A 96 -5.91 -7.27 -9.38
C LYS A 96 -5.84 -6.34 -10.58
N GLU A 97 -4.92 -6.54 -11.50
CA GLU A 97 -4.83 -5.74 -12.73
C GLU A 97 -6.02 -5.99 -13.66
N GLU A 98 -6.48 -7.23 -13.77
CA GLU A 98 -7.70 -7.59 -14.50
C GLU A 98 -8.93 -6.91 -13.89
N THR A 99 -9.09 -6.99 -12.57
CA THR A 99 -10.22 -6.33 -11.88
C THR A 99 -10.18 -4.81 -12.02
N ILE A 100 -8.98 -4.20 -11.91
CA ILE A 100 -8.81 -2.76 -12.17
C ILE A 100 -9.21 -2.40 -13.61
N SER A 101 -8.84 -3.24 -14.58
CA SER A 101 -9.18 -3.01 -16.00
C SER A 101 -10.68 -3.07 -16.23
N SER A 102 -11.37 -4.07 -15.67
CA SER A 102 -12.82 -4.20 -15.71
C SER A 102 -13.53 -3.01 -15.03
N LEU A 103 -13.03 -2.56 -13.88
CA LEU A 103 -13.58 -1.38 -13.19
C LEU A 103 -13.38 -0.10 -14.00
N LYS A 104 -12.23 0.08 -14.65
CA LYS A 104 -11.99 1.22 -15.54
C LYS A 104 -12.97 1.24 -16.72
N GLU A 105 -13.22 0.08 -17.32
CA GLU A 105 -14.21 -0.05 -18.40
C GLU A 105 -15.64 0.28 -17.92
N THR A 106 -16.01 -0.21 -16.74
CA THR A 106 -17.31 0.09 -16.12
C THR A 106 -17.47 1.58 -15.83
N ILE A 107 -16.41 2.24 -15.35
CA ILE A 107 -16.42 3.69 -15.12
C ILE A 107 -16.57 4.44 -16.44
N ALA A 108 -15.84 4.04 -17.49
CA ALA A 108 -15.90 4.70 -18.79
C ALA A 108 -17.29 4.58 -19.44
N THR A 109 -17.91 3.40 -19.37
CA THR A 109 -19.28 3.18 -19.88
C THR A 109 -20.32 3.96 -19.08
N SER A 110 -20.21 3.99 -17.75
CA SER A 110 -21.05 4.78 -16.88
C SER A 110 -20.93 6.28 -17.17
N GLN A 111 -19.71 6.78 -17.34
CA GLN A 111 -19.44 8.17 -17.67
C GLN A 111 -20.07 8.57 -19.00
N LYS A 112 -19.95 7.71 -20.03
CA LYS A 112 -20.59 7.93 -21.33
C LYS A 112 -22.11 8.00 -21.22
N SER A 113 -22.72 7.08 -20.47
CA SER A 113 -24.16 7.08 -20.20
C SER A 113 -24.61 8.38 -19.49
N TYR A 114 -23.83 8.84 -18.51
CA TYR A 114 -24.10 10.10 -17.82
C TYR A 114 -24.06 11.31 -18.77
N ASP A 115 -23.05 11.38 -19.64
CA ASP A 115 -22.93 12.46 -20.61
C ASP A 115 -24.08 12.44 -21.63
N ASP A 116 -24.47 11.26 -22.13
CA ASP A 116 -25.63 11.11 -23.01
C ASP A 116 -26.94 11.59 -22.34
N MET A 117 -27.16 11.23 -21.07
CA MET A 117 -28.33 11.68 -20.30
C MET A 117 -28.32 13.20 -20.07
N LYS A 118 -27.14 13.77 -19.82
CA LYS A 118 -26.97 15.21 -19.64
C LYS A 118 -27.31 15.98 -20.92
N ASP A 119 -26.90 15.47 -22.07
CA ASP A 119 -27.24 16.07 -23.37
C ASP A 119 -28.74 15.96 -23.65
N GLN A 120 -29.37 14.83 -23.33
CA GLN A 120 -30.83 14.68 -23.44
C GLN A 120 -31.58 15.66 -22.54
N LEU A 121 -31.08 15.91 -21.32
CA LEU A 121 -31.67 16.88 -20.41
C LEU A 121 -31.64 18.29 -21.03
N ALA A 122 -30.50 18.68 -21.61
CA ALA A 122 -30.35 19.98 -22.26
C ALA A 122 -31.32 20.14 -23.45
N VAL A 123 -31.54 19.09 -24.25
CA VAL A 123 -32.54 19.10 -25.33
C VAL A 123 -33.95 19.31 -24.77
N LYS A 124 -34.31 18.60 -23.70
CA LYS A 124 -35.63 18.74 -23.07
C LYS A 124 -35.82 20.14 -22.46
N ASP A 125 -34.81 20.71 -21.83
CA ASP A 125 -34.88 22.07 -21.28
C ASP A 125 -35.11 23.12 -22.38
N ASN A 126 -34.46 22.95 -23.54
CA ASN A 126 -34.69 23.80 -24.72
C ASN A 126 -36.13 23.66 -25.24
N GLN A 127 -36.66 22.42 -25.31
CA GLN A 127 -38.05 22.17 -25.71
C GLN A 127 -39.05 22.80 -24.74
N ILE A 128 -38.84 22.65 -23.43
CA ILE A 128 -39.66 23.30 -22.39
C ILE A 128 -39.64 24.81 -22.60
N THR A 129 -38.47 25.40 -22.76
CA THR A 129 -38.31 26.85 -22.98
C THR A 129 -39.07 27.33 -24.21
N ALA A 130 -39.01 26.58 -25.32
CA ALA A 130 -39.75 26.89 -26.54
C ALA A 130 -41.27 26.79 -26.33
N LEU A 131 -41.75 25.72 -25.69
CA LEU A 131 -43.17 25.52 -25.38
C LEU A 131 -43.71 26.60 -24.42
N THR A 132 -42.93 27.01 -23.43
CA THR A 132 -43.29 28.11 -22.53
C THR A 132 -43.44 29.42 -23.29
N LYS A 133 -42.53 29.74 -24.22
CA LYS A 133 -42.66 30.93 -25.08
C LYS A 133 -43.92 30.88 -25.95
N LEU A 134 -44.19 29.73 -26.59
CA LEU A 134 -45.41 29.55 -27.40
C LEU A 134 -46.69 29.70 -26.57
N THR A 135 -46.70 29.11 -25.36
CA THR A 135 -47.84 29.23 -24.44
C THR A 135 -48.08 30.68 -24.04
N ASN A 136 -47.03 31.42 -23.68
CA ASN A 136 -47.13 32.83 -23.33
C ASN A 136 -47.64 33.66 -24.52
N ASN A 137 -47.13 33.42 -25.72
CA ASN A 137 -47.59 34.10 -26.93
C ASN A 137 -49.07 33.80 -27.22
N ALA A 138 -49.50 32.54 -27.13
CA ALA A 138 -50.89 32.16 -27.34
C ALA A 138 -51.84 32.78 -26.29
N GLN A 139 -51.42 32.84 -25.03
CA GLN A 139 -52.16 33.54 -23.97
C GLN A 139 -52.32 35.04 -24.30
N THR A 140 -51.26 35.69 -24.78
CA THR A 140 -51.34 37.11 -25.17
C THR A 140 -52.26 37.34 -26.35
N LEU A 141 -52.23 36.47 -27.38
CA LEU A 141 -53.12 36.54 -28.54
C LEU A 141 -54.60 36.34 -28.15
N ASN A 142 -54.89 35.35 -27.32
CA ASN A 142 -56.26 35.10 -26.84
C ASN A 142 -56.81 36.29 -26.02
N LEU A 143 -55.96 36.99 -25.28
CA LEU A 143 -56.35 38.24 -24.60
C LEU A 143 -56.60 39.38 -25.59
N VAL A 144 -55.85 39.47 -26.69
CA VAL A 144 -56.06 40.46 -27.76
C VAL A 144 -57.37 40.20 -28.52
N ASP A 145 -57.69 38.94 -28.82
CA ASP A 145 -58.94 38.56 -29.52
C ASP A 145 -60.20 38.77 -28.66
N LYS A 146 -60.10 38.60 -27.34
CA LYS A 146 -61.22 38.82 -26.40
C LYS A 146 -61.55 40.29 -26.16
N ASP A 147 -60.65 41.21 -26.49
CA ASP A 147 -60.86 42.67 -26.40
C ASP A 147 -60.67 43.35 -27.77
N PRO A 148 -61.63 43.22 -28.72
CA PRO A 148 -61.53 43.81 -30.06
C PRO A 148 -61.42 45.35 -30.05
N LYS A 149 -61.75 46.01 -28.94
CA LYS A 149 -61.56 47.46 -28.76
C LYS A 149 -60.09 47.89 -28.71
N ARG A 150 -59.15 46.99 -28.38
CA ARG A 150 -57.71 47.29 -28.42
C ARG A 150 -57.12 47.31 -29.84
N ILE A 151 -57.69 46.55 -30.76
CA ILE A 151 -57.26 46.52 -32.17
C ILE A 151 -57.64 47.83 -32.88
N GLN A 152 -58.78 48.44 -32.52
CA GLN A 152 -59.15 49.78 -33.01
C GLN A 152 -58.23 50.89 -32.46
N ALA A 153 -57.72 50.76 -31.24
CA ALA A 153 -56.78 51.73 -30.69
C ALA A 153 -55.38 51.65 -31.35
N ALA A 154 -54.94 50.48 -31.80
CA ALA A 154 -53.66 50.32 -32.49
C ALA A 154 -53.67 50.79 -33.96
N HIS A 155 -54.84 50.83 -34.60
CA HIS A 155 -55.02 51.39 -35.95
C HIS A 155 -55.61 52.81 -35.96
N GLY A 156 -56.01 53.35 -34.80
CA GLY A 156 -56.66 54.66 -34.67
C GLY A 156 -55.72 55.85 -34.52
N ASP A 157 -54.47 55.66 -34.08
CA ASP A 157 -53.57 56.77 -33.70
C ASP A 157 -52.30 56.82 -34.58
N ALA A 158 -52.49 56.90 -35.90
CA ALA A 158 -51.41 57.30 -36.82
C ALA A 158 -51.45 58.81 -37.17
N GLU A 159 -52.33 59.60 -36.58
CA GLU A 159 -52.38 61.04 -36.86
C GLU A 159 -52.39 61.90 -35.58
N THR A 160 -51.32 62.71 -35.47
CA THR A 160 -51.19 63.98 -34.71
C THR A 160 -50.94 63.93 -33.18
N LYS A 161 -49.64 63.90 -32.82
CA LYS A 161 -48.85 64.81 -31.93
C LYS A 161 -49.54 65.59 -30.77
N PRO A 162 -48.78 66.17 -29.81
CA PRO A 162 -47.65 65.67 -28.99
C PRO A 162 -47.76 66.08 -27.49
N GLU A 163 -46.82 65.59 -26.67
CA GLU A 163 -46.30 66.16 -25.41
C GLU A 163 -47.26 66.69 -24.32
N GLN A 164 -47.26 66.03 -23.15
CA GLN A 164 -47.01 66.77 -21.91
C GLN A 164 -46.44 65.89 -20.78
N SER A 165 -45.33 66.37 -20.25
CA SER A 165 -44.50 65.82 -19.19
C SER A 165 -45.08 66.17 -17.82
N SER A 166 -45.18 65.21 -16.90
CA SER A 166 -45.11 65.50 -15.46
C SER A 166 -44.63 64.30 -14.66
N SER A 167 -43.43 64.46 -14.12
CA SER A 167 -42.74 63.64 -13.14
C SER A 167 -43.53 63.51 -11.82
N SER A 168 -43.53 62.30 -11.24
CA SER A 168 -43.46 62.16 -9.79
C SER A 168 -42.86 60.81 -9.42
N GLU A 169 -41.61 60.85 -8.97
CA GLU A 169 -40.90 59.79 -8.28
C GLU A 169 -41.66 59.34 -7.03
N LYS A 170 -41.82 58.01 -6.86
CA LYS A 170 -41.97 57.40 -5.54
C LYS A 170 -41.04 56.20 -5.40
N VAL A 171 -40.01 56.45 -4.60
CA VAL A 171 -39.08 55.52 -3.97
C VAL A 171 -39.83 54.55 -3.06
N ASN A 172 -39.44 53.27 -3.08
CA ASN A 172 -39.44 52.26 -1.99
C ASN A 172 -39.62 50.84 -2.59
N ASN A 173 -38.94 49.77 -2.19
CA ASN A 173 -38.00 49.53 -1.11
C ASN A 173 -37.25 48.22 -1.43
N TYR A 174 -36.00 48.12 -1.01
CA TYR A 174 -35.16 46.93 -1.14
C TYR A 174 -35.68 45.77 -0.27
N SER A 175 -35.76 44.55 -0.82
CA SER A 175 -35.71 43.33 -0.01
C SER A 175 -35.23 42.11 -0.84
N THR A 176 -33.94 42.10 -1.16
CA THR A 176 -33.23 40.91 -1.62
C THR A 176 -33.03 39.93 -0.46
N LYS A 177 -33.97 38.97 -0.29
CA LYS A 177 -33.73 37.79 0.56
C LYS A 177 -33.01 36.71 -0.24
N LYS A 178 -31.70 36.58 -0.03
CA LYS A 178 -30.91 35.41 -0.46
C LYS A 178 -31.23 34.20 0.45
N PRO A 179 -31.32 32.96 -0.07
CA PRO A 179 -31.44 31.78 0.77
C PRO A 179 -30.06 31.34 1.32
N SER A 180 -30.00 31.08 2.62
CA SER A 180 -28.81 30.55 3.31
C SER A 180 -28.55 29.10 2.92
N LYS A 181 -27.39 28.80 2.32
CA LYS A 181 -26.92 27.43 2.05
C LYS A 181 -26.62 26.69 3.36
N LYS A 182 -27.41 25.68 3.71
CA LYS A 182 -27.09 24.72 4.78
C LYS A 182 -26.10 23.67 4.21
N ARG A 183 -24.93 23.52 4.86
CA ARG A 183 -23.93 22.48 4.54
C ARG A 183 -24.28 21.20 5.32
N TRP A 184 -24.32 20.06 4.64
CA TRP A 184 -24.86 18.78 5.13
C TRP A 184 -23.84 17.80 5.74
N TRP A 185 -22.60 18.21 6.01
CA TRP A 185 -21.57 17.28 6.48
C TRP A 185 -20.93 17.78 7.76
N GLN A 186 -21.58 17.53 8.91
CA GLN A 186 -20.91 17.45 10.22
C GLN A 186 -21.68 16.50 11.14
N PHE A 187 -21.38 15.20 11.06
CA PHE A 187 -21.47 14.29 12.20
C PHE A 187 -20.37 13.23 12.05
N GLY A 188 -19.49 13.18 13.06
CA GLY A 188 -18.31 12.34 13.10
C GLY A 188 -17.40 12.75 14.26
N ARG A 189 -17.89 12.56 15.49
CA ARG A 189 -17.08 12.41 16.70
C ARG A 189 -17.69 11.29 17.52
#